data_AF-A0A3R7KHC2-F1
#
_entry.id   AF-A0A3R7KHC2-F1
#
_cell.length_a   1.000
_cell.length_b   1.000
_cell.length_c   1.000
_cell.angle_alpha   90.00
_cell.angle_beta   90.00
_cell.angle_gamma   90.00
#
_symmetry.space_group_name_H-M   'P 1'
#
loop_
_entity.id
_entity.type
_entity.pdbx_description
1 polymer ?
#
loop_
_entity_poly.entity_id
_entity_poly.type
_entity_poly.pdbx_seq_one_letter_code
_entity_poly.pdbx_strand_id
1 'polypeptide(L)'
;MWGIWSYGAGCTLVGRACSTDTPLKGLKWCNESATTQTCVYDRTSVGFCNIGFVGKELPPYFQYFLGNSSLGGLVPLRDYCPIVVHYVDRHCHDPSLPSKDDAIYGLYYRPQSRCVPTRNTVHFGYHTNSASSRYLRVCCRWGTHIKVLVGNLWISCLSNWQCRSDFHFTLQQLRWRDILRTRRIGLFTRNIL
;
A
#
# COMPACT_ATOMS: atom_id res chain seq x y z
N MET A 1 24.87 3.81 4.28
CA MET A 1 23.62 3.45 3.61
C MET A 1 22.90 2.45 4.49
N TRP A 2 21.96 2.91 5.34
CA TRP A 2 21.17 2.02 6.17
C TRP A 2 20.03 1.45 5.31
N GLY A 3 20.06 0.16 5.02
CA GLY A 3 18.99 -0.51 4.30
C GLY A 3 17.73 -0.54 5.17
N ILE A 4 16.59 -0.16 4.59
CA ILE A 4 15.27 -0.31 5.25
C ILE A 4 14.97 -1.79 5.54
N TRP A 5 15.65 -2.69 4.83
CA TRP A 5 15.67 -4.12 5.10
C TRP A 5 16.07 -4.39 6.55
N SER A 6 15.15 -4.99 7.31
CA SER A 6 15.36 -5.40 8.70
C SER A 6 15.54 -4.27 9.73
N TYR A 7 15.16 -3.04 9.40
CA TYR A 7 15.20 -1.96 10.38
C TYR A 7 14.19 -2.20 11.53
N GLY A 8 14.70 -2.23 12.76
CA GLY A 8 13.89 -2.47 13.96
C GLY A 8 13.46 -3.94 14.16
N ALA A 9 14.08 -4.87 13.43
CA ALA A 9 13.78 -6.29 13.49
C ALA A 9 14.21 -6.98 14.80
N GLY A 10 15.28 -6.48 15.43
CA GLY A 10 15.89 -7.12 16.59
C GLY A 10 16.57 -8.47 16.27
N CYS A 11 16.96 -9.19 17.32
CA CYS A 11 17.72 -10.44 17.22
C CYS A 11 16.90 -11.61 16.64
N THR A 12 15.57 -11.51 16.63
CA THR A 12 14.69 -12.56 16.09
C THR A 12 14.87 -12.75 14.58
N LEU A 13 15.33 -11.73 13.86
CA LEU A 13 15.66 -11.83 12.43
C LEU A 13 16.72 -12.90 12.15
N VAL A 14 17.76 -12.96 12.99
CA VAL A 14 18.91 -13.85 12.80
C VAL A 14 18.77 -15.13 13.61
N GLY A 15 18.01 -15.08 14.71
CA GLY A 15 17.83 -16.21 15.62
C GLY A 15 16.62 -17.11 15.31
N ARG A 16 15.76 -16.74 14.36
CA ARG A 16 14.58 -17.53 13.97
C ARG A 16 14.42 -17.62 12.46
N ALA A 17 13.75 -18.69 12.03
CA ALA A 17 13.29 -18.88 10.67
C ALA A 17 12.35 -17.74 10.21
N CYS A 18 12.32 -17.48 8.90
CA CYS A 18 11.37 -16.56 8.29
C CYS A 18 9.93 -17.03 8.57
N SER A 19 9.15 -16.21 9.27
CA SER A 19 7.74 -16.48 9.57
C SER A 19 6.89 -15.22 9.42
N THR A 20 5.62 -15.39 9.05
CA THR A 20 4.61 -14.33 9.05
C THR A 20 4.43 -13.66 10.43
N ASP A 21 4.85 -14.34 11.50
CA ASP A 21 4.65 -13.92 12.89
C ASP A 21 5.74 -12.96 13.42
N THR A 22 6.78 -12.67 12.65
CA THR A 22 7.92 -11.84 13.07
C THR A 22 7.89 -10.44 12.44
N PRO A 23 6.81 -9.64 12.53
CA PRO A 23 6.53 -8.51 11.63
C PRO A 23 7.75 -7.60 11.38
N LEU A 24 8.46 -7.86 10.28
CA LEU A 24 9.56 -7.00 9.85
C LEU A 24 8.94 -5.81 9.15
N LYS A 25 9.16 -4.63 9.71
CA LYS A 25 8.78 -3.35 9.07
C LYS A 25 9.51 -3.25 7.71
N GLY A 26 8.87 -3.72 6.64
CA GLY A 26 9.36 -3.61 5.27
C GLY A 26 9.51 -4.94 4.52
N LEU A 27 9.64 -6.06 5.23
CA LEU A 27 9.60 -7.40 4.63
C LEU A 27 8.18 -7.92 4.72
N LYS A 28 7.47 -7.88 3.60
CA LYS A 28 6.26 -8.68 3.47
C LYS A 28 6.71 -10.11 3.18
N TRP A 29 6.95 -10.88 4.24
CA TRP A 29 6.77 -12.31 4.06
C TRP A 29 5.33 -12.52 3.63
N CYS A 30 5.17 -13.43 2.70
CA CYS A 30 3.90 -13.72 2.13
C CYS A 30 3.70 -15.23 2.24
N ASN A 31 2.51 -15.61 2.65
CA ASN A 31 2.03 -16.99 2.72
C ASN A 31 0.95 -17.25 1.66
N GLU A 32 0.41 -16.19 1.07
CA GLU A 32 -0.56 -16.23 -0.01
C GLU A 32 0.13 -16.36 -1.37
N SER A 33 -0.52 -17.07 -2.30
CA SER A 33 0.01 -17.36 -3.64
C SER A 33 0.23 -16.10 -4.49
N ALA A 34 0.91 -16.26 -5.63
CA ALA A 34 1.32 -15.19 -6.55
C ALA A 34 0.19 -14.28 -7.09
N THR A 35 -1.08 -14.58 -6.78
CA THR A 35 -2.25 -13.79 -7.19
C THR A 35 -2.36 -12.47 -6.43
N THR A 36 -1.82 -12.36 -5.21
CA THR A 36 -1.86 -11.12 -4.44
C THR A 36 -0.74 -10.15 -4.89
N GLN A 37 -1.08 -9.20 -5.76
CA GLN A 37 -0.15 -8.16 -6.22
C GLN A 37 0.09 -7.10 -5.14
N THR A 38 1.33 -6.99 -4.68
CA THR A 38 1.70 -6.01 -3.65
C THR A 38 3.04 -5.35 -3.95
N CYS A 39 3.34 -4.24 -3.31
CA CYS A 39 4.61 -3.57 -3.49
C CYS A 39 5.78 -4.36 -2.93
N VAL A 40 6.88 -4.40 -3.67
CA VAL A 40 8.18 -4.88 -3.18
C VAL A 40 8.68 -3.95 -2.07
N TYR A 41 9.57 -4.46 -1.21
CA TYR A 41 10.05 -3.75 -0.01
C TYR A 41 10.65 -2.35 -0.30
N ASP A 42 11.29 -2.18 -1.45
CA ASP A 42 11.91 -0.94 -1.90
C ASP A 42 10.92 0.00 -2.62
N ARG A 43 9.70 -0.48 -2.87
CA ARG A 43 8.60 0.23 -3.55
C ARG A 43 8.95 0.69 -4.96
N THR A 44 9.87 0.01 -5.64
CA THR A 44 10.27 0.34 -7.02
C THR A 44 9.40 -0.37 -8.07
N SER A 45 8.57 -1.32 -7.65
CA SER A 45 7.73 -2.14 -8.53
C SER A 45 6.57 -2.78 -7.79
N VAL A 46 5.55 -3.20 -8.54
CA VAL A 46 4.61 -4.23 -8.09
C VAL A 46 5.32 -5.57 -8.16
N GLY A 47 5.10 -6.38 -7.15
CA GLY A 47 5.60 -7.73 -7.04
C GLY A 47 4.51 -8.75 -6.77
N PHE A 48 4.95 -9.99 -6.67
CA PHE A 48 4.15 -11.15 -6.29
C PHE A 48 4.89 -11.96 -5.24
N CYS A 49 4.13 -12.77 -4.52
CA CYS A 49 4.73 -13.71 -3.58
C CYS A 49 5.42 -14.85 -4.33
N ASN A 50 6.75 -14.94 -4.20
CA ASN A 50 7.56 -15.90 -4.96
C ASN A 50 7.62 -17.27 -4.28
N ILE A 51 6.46 -17.90 -4.08
CA ILE A 51 6.36 -19.25 -3.52
C ILE A 51 6.26 -20.26 -4.67
N GLY A 52 6.99 -21.36 -4.56
CA GLY A 52 6.84 -22.50 -5.45
C GLY A 52 7.58 -23.74 -4.98
N PHE A 53 7.49 -24.80 -5.76
CA PHE A 53 8.20 -26.05 -5.50
C PHE A 53 9.66 -25.94 -5.93
N VAL A 54 10.58 -26.24 -5.02
CA VAL A 54 12.03 -26.11 -5.23
C VAL A 54 12.61 -27.32 -5.99
N GLY A 55 11.78 -28.31 -6.35
CA GLY A 55 12.17 -29.51 -7.10
C GLY A 55 12.95 -30.55 -6.29
N LYS A 56 13.23 -30.26 -5.01
CA LYS A 56 13.83 -31.14 -4.02
C LYS A 56 13.29 -30.80 -2.64
N GLU A 57 13.42 -31.74 -1.71
CA GLU A 57 13.14 -31.47 -0.31
C GLU A 57 14.12 -30.44 0.25
N LEU A 58 13.58 -29.41 0.89
CA LEU A 58 14.37 -28.42 1.59
C LEU A 58 14.88 -29.01 2.91
N PRO A 59 16.10 -28.65 3.36
CA PRO A 59 16.54 -28.99 4.70
C PRO A 59 15.56 -28.47 5.77
N PRO A 60 15.44 -29.12 6.95
CA PRO A 60 14.45 -28.75 7.97
C PRO A 60 14.47 -27.27 8.39
N TYR A 61 15.64 -26.62 8.36
CA TYR A 61 15.80 -25.20 8.69
C TYR A 61 15.30 -24.22 7.61
N PHE A 62 15.02 -24.72 6.40
CA PHE A 62 14.43 -23.97 5.28
C PHE A 62 12.99 -24.41 4.95
N GLN A 63 12.38 -25.27 5.79
CA GLN A 63 10.99 -25.69 5.62
C GLN A 63 10.06 -24.72 6.35
N TYR A 64 9.40 -23.84 5.59
CA TYR A 64 8.50 -22.81 6.13
C TYR A 64 7.02 -23.17 6.06
N PHE A 65 6.65 -24.19 5.27
CA PHE A 65 5.28 -24.60 5.04
C PHE A 65 5.02 -25.98 5.65
N LEU A 66 4.12 -26.03 6.63
CA LEU A 66 3.75 -27.29 7.28
C LEU A 66 3.13 -28.26 6.27
N GLY A 67 3.59 -29.51 6.29
CA GLY A 67 3.09 -30.58 5.42
C GLY A 67 3.66 -30.59 4.00
N ASN A 68 4.60 -29.71 3.66
CA ASN A 68 5.26 -29.73 2.35
C ASN A 68 6.74 -29.31 2.45
N SER A 69 7.63 -30.31 2.50
CA SER A 69 9.09 -30.14 2.61
C SER A 69 9.72 -29.47 1.38
N SER A 70 9.05 -29.48 0.23
CA SER A 70 9.57 -28.97 -1.04
C SER A 70 9.02 -27.59 -1.42
N LEU A 71 8.12 -27.03 -0.61
CA LEU A 71 7.49 -25.73 -0.84
C LEU A 71 8.25 -24.64 -0.10
N GLY A 72 8.60 -23.58 -0.81
CA GLY A 72 9.34 -22.45 -0.25
C GLY A 72 9.38 -21.27 -1.20
N GLY A 73 10.19 -20.27 -0.85
CA GLY A 73 10.55 -19.17 -1.74
C GLY A 73 11.50 -19.63 -2.84
N LEU A 74 11.31 -19.22 -4.08
CA LEU A 74 12.12 -19.70 -5.21
C LEU A 74 13.51 -19.03 -5.35
N VAL A 75 13.93 -18.21 -4.38
CA VAL A 75 15.23 -17.51 -4.42
C VAL A 75 16.16 -18.10 -3.36
N PRO A 76 17.17 -18.91 -3.75
CA PRO A 76 18.08 -19.57 -2.79
C PRO A 76 18.89 -18.59 -1.94
N LEU A 77 19.25 -17.42 -2.49
CA LEU A 77 19.97 -16.35 -1.79
C LEU A 77 19.16 -15.69 -0.64
N ARG A 78 17.89 -16.07 -0.50
CA ARG A 78 16.98 -15.61 0.55
C ARG A 78 16.61 -16.75 1.48
N ASP A 79 17.44 -17.79 1.58
CA ASP A 79 17.21 -18.97 2.40
C ASP A 79 15.90 -19.68 2.08
N TYR A 80 15.42 -19.57 0.84
CA TYR A 80 14.07 -20.03 0.44
C TYR A 80 12.93 -19.36 1.22
N CYS A 81 13.15 -18.19 1.83
CA CYS A 81 12.11 -17.45 2.51
C CYS A 81 11.08 -16.91 1.50
N PRO A 82 9.77 -17.08 1.76
CA PRO A 82 8.73 -16.61 0.87
C PRO A 82 8.58 -15.10 1.02
N ILE A 83 9.12 -14.36 0.05
CA ILE A 83 9.08 -12.90 0.01
C ILE A 83 8.44 -12.41 -1.28
N VAL A 84 7.96 -11.18 -1.24
CA VAL A 84 7.49 -10.49 -2.43
C VAL A 84 8.68 -10.08 -3.30
N VAL A 85 8.71 -10.55 -4.55
CA VAL A 85 9.72 -10.18 -5.56
C VAL A 85 9.09 -9.35 -6.67
N HIS A 86 9.90 -8.54 -7.35
CA HIS A 86 9.42 -7.70 -8.43
C HIS A 86 9.01 -8.52 -9.65
N TYR A 87 7.97 -8.06 -10.34
CA TYR A 87 7.77 -8.42 -11.75
C TYR A 87 8.77 -7.64 -12.59
N VAL A 88 9.40 -8.32 -13.56
CA VAL A 88 10.41 -7.71 -14.45
C VAL A 88 9.80 -6.58 -15.28
N ASP A 89 8.55 -6.74 -15.70
CA ASP A 89 7.77 -5.84 -16.55
C ASP A 89 6.89 -4.86 -15.77
N ARG A 90 7.17 -4.62 -14.48
CA ARG A 90 6.33 -3.75 -13.63
C ARG A 90 7.13 -2.80 -12.74
N HIS A 91 8.21 -2.26 -13.27
CA HIS A 91 8.99 -1.23 -12.60
C HIS A 91 8.31 0.14 -12.73
N CYS A 92 8.10 0.84 -11.61
CA CYS A 92 7.41 2.15 -11.63
C CYS A 92 8.24 3.27 -12.27
N HIS A 93 9.47 2.97 -12.66
CA HIS A 93 10.42 3.90 -13.27
C HIS A 93 10.60 3.70 -14.76
N ASP A 94 10.09 2.60 -15.31
CA ASP A 94 10.29 2.25 -16.71
C ASP A 94 9.28 3.02 -17.59
N PRO A 95 9.74 3.98 -18.40
CA PRO A 95 8.86 4.81 -19.22
C PRO A 95 8.29 4.06 -20.43
N SER A 96 8.70 2.80 -20.69
CA SER A 96 8.22 1.97 -21.80
C SER A 96 6.97 1.15 -21.49
N LEU A 97 6.65 0.99 -20.19
CA LEU A 97 5.48 0.24 -19.71
C LEU A 97 4.11 0.95 -19.73
N PRO A 98 3.98 2.30 -19.72
CA PRO A 98 2.68 2.95 -19.57
C PRO A 98 1.78 2.73 -20.79
N SER A 99 0.53 2.34 -20.54
CA SER A 99 -0.59 2.47 -21.47
C SER A 99 -1.21 3.87 -21.42
N LYS A 100 -2.01 4.24 -22.44
CA LYS A 100 -2.74 5.54 -22.47
C LYS A 100 -3.68 5.70 -21.27
N ASP A 101 -4.25 4.60 -20.78
CA ASP A 101 -5.25 4.60 -19.70
C ASP A 101 -4.65 4.42 -18.30
N ASP A 102 -3.35 4.11 -18.20
CA ASP A 102 -2.70 3.81 -16.92
C ASP A 102 -2.76 4.98 -15.93
N ALA A 103 -2.72 6.21 -16.43
CA ALA A 103 -2.87 7.41 -15.61
C ALA A 103 -4.25 7.48 -14.92
N ILE A 104 -5.31 6.99 -15.57
CA ILE A 104 -6.68 6.93 -15.02
C ILE A 104 -6.74 6.01 -13.79
N TYR A 105 -5.95 4.93 -13.84
CA TYR A 105 -5.83 3.96 -12.75
C TYR A 105 -4.76 4.33 -11.73
N GLY A 106 -4.10 5.49 -11.84
CA GLY A 106 -3.04 5.91 -10.91
C GLY A 106 -1.73 5.16 -11.12
N LEU A 107 -1.41 4.77 -12.35
CA LEU A 107 -0.15 4.13 -12.74
C LEU A 107 0.73 5.14 -13.48
N TYR A 108 1.56 5.87 -12.75
CA TYR A 108 2.52 6.82 -13.28
C TYR A 108 3.91 6.19 -13.36
N TYR A 109 4.46 6.08 -14.57
CA TYR A 109 5.80 5.53 -14.80
C TYR A 109 6.84 6.65 -14.95
N ARG A 110 7.47 7.02 -13.83
CA ARG A 110 8.45 8.12 -13.73
C ARG A 110 9.50 7.82 -12.65
N PRO A 111 10.70 8.42 -12.71
CA PRO A 111 11.73 8.24 -11.67
C PRO A 111 11.29 8.60 -10.24
N GLN A 112 10.33 9.53 -10.08
CA GLN A 112 9.77 9.90 -8.76
C GLN A 112 8.58 9.04 -8.32
N SER A 113 8.10 8.13 -9.16
CA SER A 113 6.98 7.25 -8.80
C SER A 113 7.42 6.20 -7.79
N ARG A 114 6.52 5.74 -6.94
CA ARG A 114 6.75 4.57 -6.09
C ARG A 114 5.50 3.71 -6.07
N CYS A 115 5.71 2.43 -5.83
CA CYS A 115 4.62 1.53 -5.55
C CYS A 115 3.97 1.89 -4.20
N VAL A 116 2.66 2.13 -4.24
CA VAL A 116 1.83 2.42 -3.07
C VAL A 116 0.77 1.33 -2.95
N PRO A 117 0.72 0.61 -1.82
CA PRO A 117 -0.36 -0.34 -1.58
C PRO A 117 -1.65 0.44 -1.34
N THR A 118 -2.60 0.31 -2.25
CA THR A 118 -3.89 1.00 -2.18
C THR A 118 -5.03 0.01 -2.19
N ARG A 119 -6.14 0.36 -1.55
CA ARG A 119 -7.43 -0.32 -1.73
C ARG A 119 -8.32 0.61 -2.52
N ASN A 120 -8.59 0.28 -3.78
CA ASN A 120 -9.51 0.99 -4.68
C ASN A 120 -9.18 2.46 -4.98
N THR A 121 -7.90 2.85 -5.01
CA THR A 121 -7.50 4.19 -5.47
C THR A 121 -7.50 4.24 -6.99
N VAL A 122 -8.49 4.92 -7.55
CA VAL A 122 -8.72 5.14 -8.99
C VAL A 122 -9.26 6.56 -9.21
N HIS A 123 -9.17 7.08 -10.43
CA HIS A 123 -9.80 8.35 -10.77
C HIS A 123 -11.32 8.29 -10.53
N PHE A 124 -11.91 9.43 -10.13
CA PHE A 124 -13.35 9.54 -9.93
C PHE A 124 -14.13 9.12 -11.19
N GLY A 125 -15.18 8.31 -11.01
CA GLY A 125 -15.98 7.74 -12.10
C GLY A 125 -15.50 6.39 -12.64
N TYR A 126 -14.36 5.87 -12.17
CA TYR A 126 -13.84 4.56 -12.54
C TYR A 126 -13.90 3.59 -11.37
N HIS A 127 -14.09 2.30 -11.67
CA HIS A 127 -14.07 1.21 -10.69
C HIS A 127 -12.99 0.20 -11.06
N THR A 128 -12.34 -0.36 -10.06
CA THR A 128 -11.47 -1.52 -10.25
C THR A 128 -11.93 -2.65 -9.35
N ASN A 129 -12.10 -3.82 -9.96
CA ASN A 129 -12.50 -5.03 -9.23
C ASN A 129 -11.34 -5.67 -8.46
N SER A 130 -10.13 -5.09 -8.55
CA SER A 130 -8.92 -5.60 -7.91
C SER A 130 -8.29 -4.57 -6.97
N ALA A 131 -7.95 -5.01 -5.75
CA ALA A 131 -7.13 -4.27 -4.80
C ALA A 131 -5.66 -4.32 -5.24
N SER A 132 -5.35 -3.73 -6.39
CA SER A 132 -4.00 -3.71 -6.95
C SER A 132 -3.20 -2.52 -6.41
N SER A 133 -1.91 -2.72 -6.20
CA SER A 133 -1.00 -1.61 -5.84
C SER A 133 -0.81 -0.67 -7.03
N ARG A 134 -0.52 0.60 -6.75
CA ARG A 134 -0.48 1.68 -7.75
C ARG A 134 0.89 2.35 -7.83
N TYR A 135 1.18 3.03 -8.93
CA TYR A 135 2.40 3.81 -9.11
C TYR A 135 2.08 5.28 -8.98
N LEU A 136 2.14 5.77 -7.76
CA LEU A 136 1.85 7.17 -7.49
C LEU A 136 3.16 7.96 -7.49
N ARG A 137 3.11 9.20 -7.96
CA ARG A 137 4.24 10.12 -7.78
C ARG A 137 4.36 10.44 -6.30
N VAL A 138 5.58 10.33 -5.78
CA VAL A 138 5.87 10.61 -4.38
C VAL A 138 6.84 11.77 -4.29
N CYS A 139 6.58 12.67 -3.34
CA CYS A 139 7.47 13.76 -2.98
C CYS A 139 7.79 13.65 -1.49
N CYS A 140 9.07 13.74 -1.14
CA CYS A 140 9.51 13.89 0.25
C CYS A 140 9.85 15.37 0.50
N ARG A 141 9.26 15.97 1.53
CA ARG A 141 9.61 17.31 2.00
C ARG A 141 10.30 17.20 3.36
N TRP A 142 11.43 17.90 3.48
CA TRP A 142 12.21 18.01 4.72
C TRP A 142 12.59 16.66 5.37
N GLY A 143 12.69 15.59 4.57
CA GLY A 143 13.12 14.26 5.03
C GLY A 143 12.08 13.44 5.80
N THR A 144 10.96 14.04 6.23
CA THR A 144 9.97 13.39 7.11
C THR A 144 8.55 13.44 6.59
N HIS A 145 8.22 14.34 5.66
CA HIS A 145 6.88 14.51 5.13
C HIS A 145 6.75 13.88 3.74
N ILE A 146 6.03 12.76 3.66
CA ILE A 146 5.73 12.09 2.41
C ILE A 146 4.43 12.66 1.85
N LYS A 147 4.43 13.01 0.57
CA LYS A 147 3.22 13.37 -0.18
C LYS A 147 3.08 12.48 -1.40
N VAL A 148 1.85 12.04 -1.68
CA VAL A 148 1.51 11.25 -2.87
C VAL A 148 0.56 12.04 -3.75
N LEU A 149 0.76 11.99 -5.07
CA LEU A 149 -0.12 12.62 -6.04
C LEU A 149 -1.22 11.64 -6.44
N VAL A 150 -2.48 12.01 -6.20
CA VAL A 150 -3.68 11.27 -6.63
C VAL A 150 -4.53 12.19 -7.50
N GLY A 151 -4.67 11.86 -8.78
CA GLY A 151 -5.22 12.79 -9.78
C GLY A 151 -4.37 14.07 -9.82
N ASN A 152 -4.99 15.21 -9.48
CA ASN A 152 -4.32 16.51 -9.39
C ASN A 152 -4.05 16.99 -7.95
N LEU A 153 -4.29 16.13 -6.95
CA LEU A 153 -4.18 16.50 -5.53
C LEU A 153 -2.99 15.81 -4.86
N TRP A 154 -2.19 16.60 -4.13
CA TRP A 154 -1.15 16.08 -3.26
C TRP A 154 -1.71 15.76 -1.87
N ILE A 155 -1.73 14.48 -1.50
CA ILE A 155 -2.17 13.99 -0.20
C ILE A 155 -0.95 13.74 0.69
N SER A 156 -0.98 14.25 1.92
CA SER A 156 0.08 14.01 2.90
C SER A 156 -0.08 12.65 3.57
N CYS A 157 1.05 11.97 3.80
CA CYS A 157 1.10 10.65 4.42
C CYS A 157 1.99 10.67 5.65
N LEU A 158 1.61 9.89 6.65
CA LEU A 158 2.47 9.59 7.79
C LEU A 158 3.69 8.76 7.34
N SER A 159 4.72 8.71 8.18
CA SER A 159 5.97 7.96 7.91
C SER A 159 5.76 6.46 7.70
N ASN A 160 4.65 5.90 8.17
CA ASN A 160 4.21 4.53 7.93
C ASN A 160 3.41 4.34 6.63
N TRP A 161 3.37 5.35 5.75
CA TRP A 161 2.62 5.38 4.50
C TRP A 161 1.10 5.27 4.66
N GLN A 162 0.57 5.55 5.84
CA GLN A 162 -0.85 5.81 6.02
C GLN A 162 -1.13 7.25 5.55
N CYS A 163 -1.69 7.36 4.35
CA CYS A 163 -2.15 8.62 3.80
C CYS A 163 -3.58 8.85 4.29
N ARG A 164 -3.80 9.91 5.06
CA ARG A 164 -5.14 10.37 5.40
C ARG A 164 -5.45 11.54 4.48
N SER A 165 -6.46 11.39 3.63
CA SER A 165 -7.05 12.55 3.00
C SER A 165 -7.85 13.29 4.07
N ASP A 166 -7.55 14.56 4.33
CA ASP A 166 -8.39 15.43 5.16
C ASP A 166 -9.76 15.75 4.51
N PHE A 167 -10.19 14.94 3.54
CA PHE A 167 -11.60 14.82 3.18
C PHE A 167 -12.33 14.05 4.28
N HIS A 168 -12.43 14.68 5.45
CA HIS A 168 -13.63 14.51 6.26
C HIS A 168 -14.78 14.95 5.36
N PHE A 169 -15.70 14.03 5.07
CA PHE A 169 -17.04 14.37 4.64
C PHE A 169 -17.65 15.31 5.70
N THR A 170 -17.47 16.62 5.59
CA THR A 170 -18.31 17.62 6.27
C THR A 170 -19.50 17.97 5.38
N LEU A 171 -20.18 16.95 4.88
CA LEU A 171 -21.53 17.09 4.31
C LEU A 171 -22.33 15.81 4.56
N GLN A 172 -22.51 15.40 5.83
CA GLN A 172 -23.68 14.58 6.24
C GLN A 172 -23.91 14.41 7.76
N GLN A 173 -23.63 15.43 8.57
CA GLN A 173 -24.13 15.46 9.96
C GLN A 173 -24.70 16.82 10.41
N LEU A 174 -25.18 17.62 9.45
CA LEU A 174 -26.06 18.76 9.70
C LEU A 174 -27.31 18.65 8.84
N ARG A 175 -28.21 17.74 9.22
CA ARG A 175 -29.66 17.72 8.96
C ARG A 175 -30.17 16.32 9.22
N TRP A 176 -30.70 16.07 10.41
CA TRP A 176 -31.79 15.11 10.68
C TRP A 176 -32.35 15.22 12.11
N ARG A 177 -32.10 16.33 12.81
CA ARG A 177 -32.91 16.78 13.96
C ARG A 177 -33.10 18.28 13.80
N ASP A 178 -34.36 18.71 13.75
CA ASP A 178 -34.89 20.10 13.79
C ASP A 178 -35.88 20.47 12.67
N ILE A 179 -36.30 19.50 11.84
CA ILE A 179 -37.62 19.58 11.19
C ILE A 179 -38.59 18.83 12.09
N LEU A 180 -39.13 19.54 13.09
CA LEU A 180 -40.43 19.38 13.77
C LEU A 180 -40.34 20.10 15.14
N ARG A 181 -41.00 21.27 15.25
CA ARG A 181 -41.06 22.25 16.38
C ARG A 181 -40.05 23.39 16.18
N THR A 182 -40.44 24.57 15.73
CA THR A 182 -41.44 25.42 16.40
C THR A 182 -42.11 26.34 15.40
N ARG A 183 -43.45 26.35 15.47
CA ARG A 183 -44.31 27.35 14.85
C ARG A 183 -43.94 28.75 15.36
N ARG A 184 -44.07 29.73 14.46
CA ARG A 184 -44.42 31.14 14.72
C ARG A 184 -45.13 31.32 16.07
N ILE A 185 -44.63 32.24 16.89
CA ILE A 185 -45.37 33.27 17.65
C ILE A 185 -44.28 34.24 18.18
N GLY A 186 -44.45 35.54 17.96
CA GLY A 186 -43.60 36.56 18.60
C GLY A 186 -43.41 37.84 17.80
N LEU A 187 -44.51 38.55 17.55
CA LEU A 187 -44.48 40.00 17.32
C LEU A 187 -43.77 40.67 18.50
N PHE A 188 -42.76 41.50 18.25
CA PHE A 188 -42.47 42.64 19.12
C PHE A 188 -41.92 43.80 18.29
N THR A 189 -42.70 44.88 18.31
CA THR A 189 -42.48 46.21 17.79
C THR A 189 -41.33 46.91 18.51
N ARG A 190 -40.58 47.78 17.79
CA ARG A 190 -40.13 49.09 18.31
C ARG A 190 -39.71 50.01 17.16
N ASN A 191 -40.43 51.13 17.07
CA ASN A 191 -40.14 52.33 16.27
C ASN A 191 -39.00 53.17 16.88
N ILE A 192 -38.61 54.20 16.11
CA ILE A 192 -37.84 55.43 16.44
C ILE A 192 -36.35 55.26 16.09
N LEU A 193 -35.74 55.96 15.11
CA LEU A 193 -35.99 57.27 14.46
C LEU A 193 -36.04 57.17 12.93
#